data_AF-A0A8T4ELM0-F1
#
_entry.id   AF-A0A8T4ELM0-F1
#
_cell.length_a   1.000
_cell.length_b   1.000
_cell.length_c   1.000
_cell.angle_alpha   90.00
_cell.angle_beta   90.00
_cell.angle_gamma   90.00
#
_symmetry.space_group_name_H-M   'P 1'
#
loop_
_entity.id
_entity.type
_entity.pdbx_description
1 polymer ?
#
loop_
_entity_poly.entity_id
_entity_poly.type
_entity_poly.pdbx_seq_one_letter_code
_entity_poly.pdbx_strand_id
1 'polypeptide(L)'
;MMVFMIALAALLTIFIFTKGLDIYREGAAITEERNEPTISCLGYAYSIKNIDYADRILSFDLTHLSYSDSENISSITVLADKAVKAEMKPMVRGASKRITFENLTLASTFSVYPDRCSMYAMVCDMGSKVCR
;
A
#
# COMPACT_ATOMS: atom_id res chain seq x y z
N MET A 1 -38.48 14.43 24.80
CA MET A 1 -37.08 14.51 24.33
C MET A 1 -36.30 13.21 24.54
N MET A 2 -36.30 12.62 25.74
CA MET A 2 -35.48 11.44 26.05
C MET A 2 -35.77 10.19 25.18
N VAL A 3 -37.04 9.92 24.89
CA VAL A 3 -37.46 8.81 24.00
C VAL A 3 -36.96 9.00 22.56
N PHE A 4 -36.93 10.23 22.07
CA PHE A 4 -36.48 10.56 20.71
C PHE A 4 -34.96 10.37 20.58
N MET A 5 -34.19 10.74 21.61
CA MET A 5 -32.74 10.54 21.66
C MET A 5 -32.36 9.06 21.66
N ILE A 6 -33.12 8.22 22.39
CA ILE A 6 -32.89 6.76 22.43
C ILE A 6 -33.19 6.13 21.06
N ALA A 7 -34.29 6.53 20.41
CA ALA A 7 -34.62 6.05 19.07
C ALA A 7 -33.56 6.46 18.03
N LEU A 8 -33.06 7.69 18.10
CA LEU A 8 -31.99 8.18 17.23
C LEU A 8 -30.68 7.40 17.45
N ALA A 9 -30.31 7.14 18.70
CA ALA A 9 -29.10 6.38 19.04
C ALA A 9 -29.18 4.92 18.54
N ALA A 10 -30.35 4.29 18.65
CA ALA A 10 -30.59 2.93 18.15
C ALA A 10 -30.49 2.87 16.61
N LEU A 11 -31.06 3.84 15.90
CA LEU A 11 -30.94 3.93 14.44
C LEU A 11 -29.49 4.15 13.98
N LEU A 12 -28.74 5.01 14.69
CA LEU A 12 -27.32 5.25 14.42
C LEU A 12 -26.47 3.99 14.61
N THR A 13 -26.72 3.22 15.69
CA THR A 13 -25.98 1.97 15.93
C THR A 13 -26.29 0.93 14.84
N ILE A 14 -27.55 0.76 14.46
CA ILE A 14 -27.94 -0.14 13.37
C ILE A 14 -27.28 0.28 12.05
N PHE A 15 -27.24 1.59 11.76
CA PHE A 15 -26.60 2.12 10.56
C PHE A 15 -25.08 1.86 10.54
N ILE A 16 -24.38 2.11 11.65
CA ILE A 16 -22.94 1.84 11.76
C ILE A 16 -22.65 0.34 11.59
N PHE A 17 -23.45 -0.52 12.23
CA PHE A 17 -23.27 -1.98 12.11
C PHE A 17 -23.52 -2.49 10.69
N THR A 18 -24.60 -2.04 10.04
CA THR A 18 -24.93 -2.46 8.67
C THR A 18 -23.88 -2.00 7.67
N LYS A 19 -23.46 -0.72 7.74
CA LYS A 19 -22.39 -0.21 6.88
C LYS A 19 -21.03 -0.86 7.16
N GLY A 20 -20.70 -1.13 8.41
CA GLY A 20 -19.49 -1.86 8.78
C GLY A 20 -19.46 -3.29 8.23
N LEU A 21 -20.60 -3.99 8.28
CA LEU A 21 -20.73 -5.33 7.70
C LEU A 21 -20.63 -5.35 6.18
N ASP A 22 -21.21 -4.36 5.49
CA ASP A 22 -21.11 -4.24 4.03
C ASP A 22 -19.65 -4.04 3.60
N ILE A 23 -18.93 -3.12 4.24
CA ILE A 23 -17.51 -2.87 3.97
C ILE A 23 -16.66 -4.12 4.27
N TYR A 24 -16.97 -4.85 5.35
CA TYR A 24 -16.27 -6.09 5.69
C TYR A 24 -16.50 -7.19 4.65
N ARG A 25 -17.74 -7.33 4.16
CA ARG A 25 -18.09 -8.32 3.13
C ARG A 25 -17.43 -8.02 1.79
N GLU A 26 -17.43 -6.76 1.36
CA GLU A 26 -16.74 -6.34 0.14
C GLU A 26 -15.23 -6.58 0.26
N GLY A 27 -14.61 -6.22 1.40
CA GLY A 27 -13.19 -6.48 1.66
C GLY A 27 -12.85 -7.98 1.71
N ALA A 28 -13.73 -8.81 2.28
CA ALA A 28 -13.55 -10.26 2.34
C ALA A 28 -13.67 -10.91 0.94
N ALA A 29 -14.66 -10.51 0.13
CA ALA A 29 -14.84 -11.01 -1.22
C ALA A 29 -13.63 -10.71 -2.12
N ILE A 30 -13.09 -9.48 -2.04
CA ILE A 30 -11.88 -9.11 -2.79
C ILE A 30 -10.64 -9.89 -2.29
N THR A 31 -10.57 -10.15 -0.99
CA THR A 31 -9.49 -10.97 -0.39
C THR A 31 -9.56 -12.42 -0.85
N GLU A 32 -10.75 -12.99 -0.97
CA GLU A 32 -10.98 -14.38 -1.38
C GLU A 32 -10.74 -14.57 -2.89
N GLU A 33 -11.07 -13.59 -3.73
CA GLU A 33 -10.83 -13.64 -5.18
C GLU A 33 -9.36 -13.39 -5.57
N ARG A 34 -8.63 -12.55 -4.82
CA ARG A 34 -7.24 -12.17 -5.17
C ARG A 34 -6.16 -12.76 -4.26
N ASN A 35 -6.52 -13.44 -3.17
CA ASN A 35 -5.58 -13.86 -2.11
C ASN A 35 -4.74 -12.68 -1.53
N GLU A 36 -5.25 -11.45 -1.65
CA GLU A 36 -4.59 -10.24 -1.16
C GLU A 36 -5.37 -9.71 0.06
N PRO A 37 -4.76 -9.63 1.25
CA PRO A 37 -5.42 -9.15 2.46
C PRO A 37 -5.70 -7.64 2.37
N THR A 38 -6.80 -7.31 1.71
CA THR A 38 -7.18 -5.98 1.22
C THR A 38 -7.21 -4.92 2.33
N ILE A 39 -7.66 -5.32 3.53
CA ILE A 39 -7.78 -4.43 4.71
C ILE A 39 -6.41 -4.18 5.35
N SER A 40 -5.52 -5.17 5.37
CA SER A 40 -4.19 -5.02 5.97
C SER A 40 -3.30 -4.05 5.19
N CYS A 41 -3.59 -3.88 3.90
CA CYS A 41 -2.85 -3.01 3.00
C CYS A 41 -3.20 -1.52 3.13
N LEU A 42 -4.40 -1.19 3.61
CA LEU A 42 -4.87 0.21 3.80
C LEU A 42 -3.99 1.01 4.77
N GLY A 43 -3.32 0.34 5.70
CA GLY A 43 -2.48 0.98 6.70
C GLY A 43 -1.09 1.36 6.23
N TYR A 44 -0.66 0.99 5.03
CA TYR A 44 0.68 1.32 4.53
C TYR A 44 0.73 2.74 3.96
N ALA A 45 1.48 3.63 4.62
CA ALA A 45 1.84 4.92 4.06
C ALA A 45 3.35 4.99 3.81
N TYR A 46 3.75 5.12 2.55
CA TYR A 46 5.15 5.24 2.14
C TYR A 46 5.34 6.26 1.02
N SER A 47 6.56 6.77 0.85
CA SER A 47 6.91 7.62 -0.29
C SER A 47 8.17 7.13 -0.96
N ILE A 48 8.25 7.32 -2.28
CA ILE A 48 9.40 6.95 -3.11
C ILE A 48 10.01 8.23 -3.68
N LYS A 49 11.33 8.41 -3.53
CA LYS A 49 12.09 9.57 -4.02
C LYS A 49 13.44 9.15 -4.59
N ASN A 50 14.15 10.10 -5.21
CA ASN A 50 15.52 9.92 -5.70
C ASN A 50 15.68 8.69 -6.60
N ILE A 51 14.73 8.52 -7.52
CA ILE A 51 14.67 7.41 -8.47
C ILE A 51 15.82 7.54 -9.46
N ASP A 52 16.62 6.49 -9.54
CA ASP A 52 17.73 6.35 -10.44
C ASP A 52 17.68 5.01 -11.16
N TYR A 53 17.97 5.02 -12.45
CA TYR A 53 17.98 3.82 -13.28
C TYR A 53 19.09 3.92 -14.31
N ALA A 54 20.09 3.06 -14.15
CA ALA A 54 21.23 2.92 -15.04
C ALA A 54 21.62 1.45 -15.10
N ASP A 55 22.11 0.99 -16.26
CA ASP A 55 22.64 -0.39 -16.42
C ASP A 55 21.70 -1.51 -15.92
N ARG A 56 20.38 -1.34 -16.11
CA ARG A 56 19.34 -2.28 -15.64
C ARG A 56 19.26 -2.39 -14.12
N ILE A 57 19.78 -1.40 -13.41
CA ILE A 57 19.73 -1.28 -11.96
C ILE A 57 18.78 -0.14 -11.62
N LEU A 58 17.64 -0.46 -11.02
CA LEU A 58 16.70 0.52 -10.48
C LEU A 58 17.04 0.75 -9.00
N SER A 59 17.20 2.00 -8.59
CA SER A 59 17.34 2.35 -7.19
C SER A 59 16.53 3.56 -6.81
N PHE A 60 15.99 3.56 -5.59
CA PHE A 60 15.17 4.65 -5.08
C PHE A 60 15.20 4.68 -3.56
N ASP A 61 14.85 5.83 -2.99
CA ASP A 61 14.70 5.99 -1.55
C ASP A 61 13.25 5.74 -1.17
N LEU A 62 13.02 4.67 -0.40
CA LEU A 62 11.73 4.35 0.19
C LEU A 62 11.67 4.96 1.59
N THR A 63 10.65 5.75 1.89
CA THR A 63 10.40 6.28 3.24
C THR A 63 9.12 5.66 3.78
N HIS A 64 9.19 5.02 4.95
CA HIS A 64 8.01 4.58 5.69
C HIS A 64 7.46 5.80 6.43
N LEU A 65 6.29 6.31 6.06
CA LEU A 65 5.81 7.59 6.58
C LEU A 65 5.42 7.46 8.06
N SER A 66 5.63 8.53 8.83
CA SER A 66 5.39 8.53 10.28
C SER A 66 3.94 8.26 10.66
N TYR A 67 3.00 8.60 9.77
CA TYR A 67 1.56 8.41 9.93
C TYR A 67 1.04 7.09 9.35
N SER A 68 1.92 6.21 8.87
CA SER A 68 1.53 4.86 8.44
C SER A 68 0.93 4.09 9.62
N ASP A 69 -0.23 3.48 9.43
CA ASP A 69 -0.88 2.64 10.46
C ASP A 69 -0.24 1.26 10.55
N SER A 70 0.47 0.82 9.50
CA SER A 70 1.31 -0.37 9.54
C SER A 70 2.58 -0.13 10.37
N GLU A 71 2.94 -1.09 11.22
CA GLU A 71 4.16 -0.99 12.02
C GLU A 71 5.42 -1.23 11.19
N ASN A 72 5.35 -2.10 10.16
CA ASN A 72 6.54 -2.57 9.45
C ASN A 72 6.28 -2.85 7.96
N ILE A 73 7.21 -2.37 7.12
CA ILE A 73 7.40 -2.85 5.74
C ILE A 73 8.58 -3.83 5.77
N SER A 74 8.32 -5.11 5.53
CA SER A 74 9.34 -6.18 5.52
C SER A 74 9.77 -6.60 4.12
N SER A 75 8.95 -6.34 3.10
CA SER A 75 9.34 -6.55 1.71
C SER A 75 8.54 -5.64 0.78
N ILE A 76 9.14 -5.36 -0.36
CA ILE A 76 8.56 -4.54 -1.43
C ILE A 76 8.70 -5.33 -2.73
N THR A 77 7.67 -5.26 -3.56
CA THR A 77 7.66 -5.78 -4.91
C THR A 77 7.67 -4.61 -5.89
N VAL A 78 8.51 -4.71 -6.91
CA VAL A 78 8.50 -3.83 -8.08
C VAL A 78 7.91 -4.60 -9.24
N LEU A 79 6.77 -4.11 -9.74
CA LEU A 79 6.15 -4.61 -10.96
C LEU A 79 6.60 -3.73 -12.13
N ALA A 80 7.54 -4.29 -12.88
CA ALA A 80 7.95 -3.88 -14.22
C ALA A 80 7.65 -5.04 -15.20
N ASP A 81 8.24 -5.05 -16.40
CA ASP A 81 8.12 -6.17 -17.37
C ASP A 81 8.27 -7.55 -16.71
N LYS A 82 9.16 -7.63 -15.71
CA LYS A 82 9.27 -8.75 -14.79
C LYS A 82 9.02 -8.23 -13.37
N ALA A 83 8.10 -8.86 -12.64
CA ALA A 83 7.90 -8.60 -11.22
C ALA A 83 9.13 -9.10 -10.45
N VAL A 84 9.78 -8.21 -9.69
CA VAL A 84 10.94 -8.56 -8.84
C VAL A 84 10.63 -8.17 -7.40
N LYS A 85 10.86 -9.09 -6.47
CA LYS A 85 10.66 -8.88 -5.03
C LYS A 85 12.01 -8.61 -4.36
N ALA A 86 12.05 -7.60 -3.49
CA ALA A 86 13.17 -7.34 -2.59
C ALA A 86 12.73 -7.48 -1.15
N GLU A 87 13.44 -8.31 -0.40
CA GLU A 87 13.29 -8.39 1.05
C GLU A 87 14.10 -7.30 1.73
N MET A 88 13.55 -6.72 2.79
CA MET A 88 14.23 -5.69 3.56
C MET A 88 14.06 -5.94 5.05
N LYS A 89 15.08 -5.57 5.82
CA LYS A 89 14.89 -5.45 7.28
C LYS A 89 13.69 -4.52 7.55
N PRO A 90 12.81 -4.86 8.51
CA PRO A 90 11.67 -4.05 8.87
C PRO A 90 12.05 -2.58 9.05
N MET A 91 11.32 -1.69 8.38
CA MET A 91 11.53 -0.26 8.48
C MET A 91 10.66 0.36 9.58
N VAL A 92 11.31 1.03 10.53
CA VAL A 92 10.62 1.85 11.52
C VAL A 92 9.95 3.05 10.84
N ARG A 93 8.79 3.47 11.35
CA ARG A 93 8.09 4.68 10.87
C ARG A 93 9.01 5.90 10.89
N GLY A 94 8.92 6.73 9.86
CA GLY A 94 9.78 7.89 9.61
C GLY A 94 11.16 7.57 9.01
N ALA A 95 11.58 6.30 8.98
CA ALA A 95 12.86 5.92 8.40
C ALA A 95 12.82 5.93 6.87
N SER A 96 13.96 6.27 6.26
CA SER A 96 14.20 6.17 4.82
C SER A 96 15.30 5.15 4.53
N LYS A 97 15.16 4.40 3.44
CA LYS A 97 16.12 3.38 3.00
C LYS A 97 16.25 3.37 1.48
N ARG A 98 17.48 3.31 0.99
CA ARG A 98 17.80 3.05 -0.41
C ARG A 98 17.47 1.59 -0.75
N ILE A 99 16.61 1.37 -1.73
CA ILE A 99 16.29 0.06 -2.29
C ILE A 99 16.91 -0.02 -3.68
N THR A 100 17.48 -1.18 -4.02
CA THR A 100 18.12 -1.44 -5.31
C THR A 100 17.63 -2.76 -5.87
N PHE A 101 17.28 -2.75 -7.16
CA PHE A 101 16.87 -3.92 -7.94
C PHE A 101 17.78 -4.04 -9.15
N GLU A 102 18.44 -5.18 -9.28
CA GLU A 102 19.32 -5.49 -10.41
C GLU A 102 18.58 -6.27 -11.50
N ASN A 103 19.10 -6.20 -12.73
CA ASN A 103 18.57 -6.93 -13.89
C ASN A 103 17.10 -6.60 -14.22
N LEU A 104 16.63 -5.42 -13.85
CA LEU A 104 15.28 -4.95 -14.15
C LEU A 104 15.24 -4.38 -15.58
N THR A 105 14.15 -4.64 -16.30
CA THR A 105 13.90 -4.01 -17.61
C THR A 105 12.70 -3.09 -17.44
N LEU A 106 12.90 -1.81 -17.74
CA LEU A 106 11.91 -0.75 -17.57
C LEU A 106 11.66 -0.07 -18.91
N ALA A 107 10.38 0.00 -19.32
CA ALA A 107 9.98 0.73 -20.51
C ALA A 107 9.80 2.23 -20.22
N SER A 108 8.90 2.60 -19.30
CA SER A 108 8.58 4.00 -18.99
C SER A 108 8.05 4.20 -17.57
N THR A 109 7.31 3.22 -17.04
CA THR A 109 6.74 3.25 -15.70
C THR A 109 7.03 1.96 -14.95
N PHE A 110 7.00 2.02 -13.62
CA PHE A 110 7.01 0.85 -12.76
C PHE A 110 6.09 1.07 -11.57
N SER A 111 5.58 -0.02 -11.01
CA SER A 111 4.72 0.05 -9.83
C SER A 111 5.43 -0.56 -8.62
N VAL A 112 5.27 0.05 -7.44
CA VAL A 112 5.90 -0.40 -6.20
C VAL A 112 4.85 -0.60 -5.13
N TYR A 113 4.86 -1.76 -4.48
CA TYR A 113 3.93 -2.10 -3.41
C TYR A 113 4.55 -3.03 -2.35
N PRO A 114 4.07 -2.96 -1.09
CA PRO A 114 4.34 -3.98 -0.07
C PRO A 114 3.83 -5.36 -0.50
N ASP A 115 4.36 -6.43 0.11
CA ASP A 115 3.96 -7.81 -0.21
C ASP A 115 2.45 -8.00 -0.17
N ARG A 116 1.89 -8.60 -1.23
CA ARG A 116 0.45 -8.89 -1.38
C ARG A 116 -0.47 -7.66 -1.29
N CYS A 117 0.06 -6.46 -1.56
CA CYS A 117 -0.69 -5.21 -1.60
C CYS A 117 -0.71 -4.57 -3.00
N SER A 118 -0.78 -5.38 -4.06
CA SER A 118 -0.66 -4.88 -5.44
C SER A 118 -1.78 -3.90 -5.84
N MET A 119 -2.96 -4.04 -5.22
CA MET A 119 -4.07 -3.09 -5.38
C MET A 119 -3.78 -1.66 -4.92
N TYR A 120 -2.79 -1.45 -4.06
CA TYR A 120 -2.35 -0.12 -3.60
C TYR A 120 -0.97 0.24 -4.16
N ALA A 121 -0.62 -0.32 -5.33
CA ALA A 121 0.65 -0.04 -5.93
C ALA A 121 0.80 1.44 -6.32
N MET A 122 1.92 2.02 -5.91
CA MET A 122 2.30 3.36 -6.28
C MET A 122 2.98 3.31 -7.65
N VAL A 123 2.48 4.09 -8.61
CA VAL A 123 2.98 4.09 -9.99
C VAL A 123 3.99 5.21 -10.15
N CYS A 124 5.21 4.84 -10.53
CA CYS A 124 6.33 5.74 -10.74
C CYS A 124 6.61 5.91 -12.23
N ASP A 125 6.71 7.16 -12.66
CA ASP A 125 7.05 7.54 -14.03
C ASP A 125 8.54 7.89 -14.13
N MET A 126 9.25 7.25 -15.06
CA MET A 126 10.71 7.44 -15.22
C MET A 126 11.09 8.76 -15.88
N GLY A 127 10.19 9.37 -16.66
CA GLY A 127 10.45 10.65 -17.35
C GLY A 127 10.40 11.83 -16.37
N SER A 128 9.43 11.82 -15.47
CA SER A 128 9.27 12.84 -14.42
C SER A 128 9.96 12.49 -13.11
N LYS A 129 10.32 11.22 -12.89
CA LYS A 129 10.84 10.68 -11.63
C LYS A 129 9.92 10.93 -10.44
N VAL A 130 8.61 10.93 -10.68
CA VAL A 130 7.56 11.14 -9.68
C VAL A 130 6.71 9.89 -9.56
N CYS A 131 6.32 9.55 -8.34
CA CYS A 131 5.40 8.46 -8.04
C CYS A 131 4.05 9.02 -7.57
N ARG A 132 2.96 8.37 -7.99
CA ARG A 132 1.57 8.71 -7.64
C ARG A 132 0.82 7.50 -7.13
#